data_AF-A0A9P1IV20-F1
#
_entry.id   AF-A0A9P1IV20-F1
#
_cell.length_a   1.000
_cell.length_b   1.000
_cell.length_c   1.000
_cell.angle_alpha   90.00
_cell.angle_beta   90.00
_cell.angle_gamma   90.00
#
_symmetry.space_group_name_H-M   'P 1'
#
loop_
_entity.id
_entity.type
_entity.pdbx_description
1 polymer ?
#
loop_
_entity_poly.entity_id
_entity_poly.type
_entity_poly.pdbx_seq_one_letter_code
_entity_poly.pdbx_strand_id
1 'polypeptide(L)'
;MVGVRVIRKAPGNCTYEAWNDITQNTFRNESIYREWGRSKILQLNEALSPVSLKIISAFVYNDSISVTTTFIGYKRVGRKVICSYYDCNREEIPNTEFESIIFPFAVVNCARRAHAKYITLMLPDEQIQTSMEPVPLTFRAFAKPPHEFGVCLGQFYGDTAKWLEIVESVESHRILGATMFYFVSIEVTMYDSQVFTYYDRLGLSETVHILMDHKPNYQFHEFQQNECYYRSRQHSKWVLNVDLDERLMFNKKNSFIKFLRTLPENTGEITFSVARVVKRENNMVTYENNQTQLEENLLFLKYNETSDRGWGVPKGLFNPNLVHSLFYHFAYLRDPGTKVFIMLPKIGYIRHYRTIVANTTASDWLESFKMHDEPLDKEFAEDLKNRVLLAVDNIYNQKEMKCEDAAETKLQNLKMDGDSCVWENGTRINK
;
A
#
# COMPACT_ATOMS: atom_id res chain seq x y z
N MET A 1 -14.86 4.30 -17.63
CA MET A 1 -16.14 4.81 -17.08
C MET A 1 -16.02 4.81 -15.58
N VAL A 2 -15.69 5.98 -15.00
CA VAL A 2 -15.72 6.18 -13.55
C VAL A 2 -17.19 6.05 -13.12
N GLY A 3 -17.48 5.13 -12.20
CA GLY A 3 -18.85 4.87 -11.76
C GLY A 3 -19.49 6.14 -11.20
N VAL A 4 -20.58 6.58 -11.83
CA VAL A 4 -21.37 7.72 -11.35
C VAL A 4 -21.88 7.39 -9.95
N ARG A 5 -21.48 8.15 -8.93
CA ARG A 5 -22.04 8.08 -7.57
C ARG A 5 -23.51 8.48 -7.64
N VAL A 6 -24.41 7.50 -7.76
CA VAL A 6 -25.85 7.73 -7.64
C VAL A 6 -26.17 7.81 -6.14
N ILE A 7 -26.48 9.03 -5.70
CA ILE A 7 -26.86 9.33 -4.31
C ILE A 7 -28.38 9.30 -4.22
N ARG A 8 -28.94 8.56 -3.25
CA ARG A 8 -30.39 8.51 -2.98
C ARG A 8 -30.69 9.01 -1.57
N LYS A 9 -31.90 9.53 -1.35
CA LYS A 9 -32.38 10.02 -0.06
C LYS A 9 -33.23 8.96 0.64
N ALA A 10 -32.96 8.71 1.91
CA ALA A 10 -33.85 7.98 2.81
C ALA A 10 -34.84 8.97 3.51
N PRO A 11 -35.84 8.49 4.28
CA PRO A 11 -36.57 9.33 5.22
C PRO A 11 -35.62 9.76 6.35
N GLY A 12 -35.52 11.07 6.61
CA GLY A 12 -34.40 11.65 7.38
C GLY A 12 -33.28 12.06 6.45
N ASN A 13 -32.55 13.14 6.77
CA ASN A 13 -31.66 13.88 5.85
C ASN A 13 -30.41 13.10 5.37
N CYS A 14 -30.42 11.78 5.46
CA CYS A 14 -29.33 10.89 5.15
C CYS A 14 -29.29 10.55 3.65
N THR A 15 -28.17 10.91 3.03
CA THR A 15 -27.83 10.44 1.68
C THR A 15 -27.11 9.12 1.80
N TYR A 16 -27.50 8.10 1.03
CA TYR A 16 -26.79 6.83 0.98
C TYR A 16 -26.28 6.53 -0.43
N GLU A 17 -25.19 5.79 -0.52
CA GLU A 17 -24.68 5.35 -1.81
C GLU A 17 -25.49 4.17 -2.35
N ALA A 18 -26.05 4.29 -3.55
CA ALA A 18 -26.87 3.22 -4.15
C ALA A 18 -26.08 1.90 -4.32
N TRP A 19 -24.75 1.96 -4.43
CA TRP A 19 -23.93 0.76 -4.52
C TRP A 19 -23.93 -0.06 -3.23
N ASN A 20 -24.27 0.53 -2.07
CA ASN A 20 -24.39 -0.15 -0.78
C ASN A 20 -25.84 -0.39 -0.33
N ASP A 21 -26.82 -0.31 -1.23
CA ASP A 21 -28.21 -0.66 -0.95
C ASP A 21 -28.42 -2.19 -1.04
N ILE A 22 -27.62 -2.94 -0.27
CA ILE A 22 -27.56 -4.40 -0.31
C ILE A 22 -27.37 -4.93 1.11
N THR A 23 -28.26 -5.82 1.54
CA THR A 23 -28.15 -6.55 2.81
C THR A 23 -27.91 -8.04 2.53
N GLN A 24 -26.90 -8.61 3.20
CA GLN A 24 -26.53 -10.02 3.03
C GLN A 24 -26.50 -10.74 4.38
N ASN A 25 -26.93 -12.00 4.42
CA ASN A 25 -26.87 -12.80 5.65
C ASN A 25 -25.53 -13.54 5.81
N THR A 26 -24.70 -13.56 4.77
CA THR A 26 -23.40 -14.24 4.69
C THR A 26 -22.50 -13.50 3.71
N PHE A 27 -21.23 -13.88 3.60
CA PHE A 27 -20.32 -13.40 2.58
C PHE A 27 -19.65 -14.57 1.86
N ARG A 28 -19.09 -14.32 0.67
CA ARG A 28 -18.41 -15.37 -0.12
C ARG A 28 -17.24 -15.97 0.68
N ASN A 29 -17.17 -17.30 0.71
CA ASN A 29 -16.15 -18.07 1.44
C ASN A 29 -16.25 -18.01 2.97
N GLU A 30 -17.36 -17.54 3.55
CA GLU A 30 -17.52 -17.50 5.02
C GLU A 30 -17.27 -18.87 5.68
N SER A 31 -17.89 -19.94 5.16
CA SER A 31 -17.74 -21.30 5.70
C SER A 31 -16.29 -21.76 5.67
N ILE A 32 -15.61 -21.54 4.54
CA ILE A 32 -14.20 -21.89 4.32
C ILE A 32 -13.29 -21.09 5.25
N TYR A 33 -13.53 -19.79 5.42
CA TYR A 33 -12.72 -18.97 6.32
C TYR A 33 -12.90 -19.39 7.78
N ARG A 34 -14.13 -19.76 8.20
CA ARG A 34 -14.38 -20.33 9.53
C ARG A 34 -13.70 -21.67 9.72
N GLU A 35 -13.71 -22.53 8.72
CA GLU A 35 -12.97 -23.80 8.73
C GLU A 35 -11.46 -23.56 8.86
N TRP A 36 -10.88 -22.71 8.02
CA TRP A 36 -9.47 -22.37 8.06
C TRP A 36 -9.07 -21.70 9.39
N GLY A 37 -9.90 -20.79 9.92
CA GLY A 37 -9.68 -20.19 11.23
C GLY A 37 -9.65 -21.21 12.37
N ARG A 38 -10.49 -22.26 12.32
CA ARG A 38 -10.50 -23.35 13.33
C ARG A 38 -9.33 -24.31 13.17
N SER A 39 -8.97 -24.63 11.93
CA SER A 39 -7.90 -25.57 11.57
C SER A 39 -6.50 -25.06 11.91
N LYS A 40 -6.35 -23.80 12.34
CA LYS A 40 -5.07 -23.22 12.78
C LYS A 40 -3.98 -23.28 11.70
N ILE A 41 -4.38 -23.33 10.43
CA ILE A 41 -3.49 -23.42 9.26
C ILE A 41 -2.50 -22.24 9.19
N LEU A 42 -2.84 -21.09 9.77
CA LEU A 42 -1.98 -19.89 9.82
C LEU A 42 -1.16 -19.76 11.13
N GLN A 43 -1.02 -20.83 11.91
CA GLN A 43 -0.20 -20.84 13.13
C GLN A 43 1.30 -20.92 12.82
N LEU A 44 1.89 -19.76 12.60
CA LEU A 44 3.35 -19.57 12.62
C LEU A 44 3.79 -19.28 14.06
N ASN A 45 4.99 -19.69 14.46
CA ASN A 45 5.40 -19.66 15.87
C ASN A 45 5.63 -18.24 16.44
N GLU A 46 5.71 -17.21 15.60
CA GLU A 46 6.02 -15.85 16.03
C GLU A 46 4.77 -15.11 16.51
N ALA A 47 4.64 -15.00 17.83
CA ALA A 47 3.55 -14.25 18.44
C ALA A 47 3.94 -12.77 18.37
N LEU A 48 3.10 -11.97 17.72
CA LEU A 48 3.28 -10.54 17.67
C LEU A 48 2.99 -9.93 19.05
N SER A 49 3.77 -8.91 19.41
CA SER A 49 3.57 -8.13 20.63
C SER A 49 2.09 -7.70 20.76
N PRO A 50 1.56 -7.57 21.98
CA PRO A 50 0.16 -7.20 22.17
C PRO A 50 -0.09 -5.78 21.65
N VAL A 51 -0.49 -5.67 20.38
CA VAL A 51 -1.01 -4.42 19.81
C VAL A 51 -2.48 -4.31 20.20
N SER A 52 -2.89 -3.12 20.65
CA SER A 52 -4.30 -2.80 20.85
C SER A 52 -5.06 -2.98 19.52
N LEU A 53 -6.24 -3.59 19.54
CA LEU A 53 -7.06 -3.73 18.35
C LEU A 53 -7.56 -2.34 17.94
N LYS A 54 -7.09 -1.85 16.79
CA LYS A 54 -7.58 -0.63 16.12
C LYS A 54 -7.97 -1.00 14.70
N ILE A 55 -9.01 -0.36 14.18
CA ILE A 55 -9.40 -0.48 12.77
C ILE A 55 -8.54 0.49 11.96
N ILE A 56 -7.98 0.04 10.83
CA ILE A 56 -7.28 0.92 9.89
C ILE A 56 -8.20 1.34 8.75
N SER A 57 -8.85 0.37 8.10
CA SER A 57 -9.65 0.64 6.92
C SER A 57 -10.73 -0.42 6.73
N ALA A 58 -11.80 -0.04 6.05
CA ALA A 58 -12.89 -0.94 5.68
C ALA A 58 -13.17 -0.82 4.18
N PHE A 59 -13.18 -1.95 3.48
CA PHE A 59 -13.32 -2.02 2.03
C PHE A 59 -14.57 -2.81 1.65
N VAL A 60 -15.47 -2.21 0.88
CA VAL A 60 -16.70 -2.86 0.41
C VAL A 60 -16.50 -3.44 -0.98
N TYR A 61 -16.57 -4.77 -1.07
CA TYR A 61 -16.58 -5.51 -2.32
C TYR A 61 -18.00 -5.89 -2.71
N ASN A 62 -18.14 -6.58 -3.85
CA ASN A 62 -19.44 -7.07 -4.31
C ASN A 62 -20.12 -7.98 -3.28
N ASP A 63 -19.34 -8.81 -2.59
CA ASP A 63 -19.78 -9.95 -1.80
C ASP A 63 -19.43 -9.89 -0.32
N SER A 64 -18.68 -8.88 0.13
CA SER A 64 -18.27 -8.71 1.53
C SER A 64 -17.83 -7.29 1.83
N ILE A 65 -17.61 -7.02 3.12
CA ILE A 65 -16.80 -5.92 3.62
C ILE A 65 -15.57 -6.52 4.28
N SER A 66 -14.35 -6.11 3.90
CA SER A 66 -13.14 -6.51 4.64
C SER A 66 -12.65 -5.33 5.48
N VAL A 67 -12.51 -5.55 6.77
CA VAL A 67 -12.01 -4.58 7.75
C VAL A 67 -10.59 -4.98 8.13
N THR A 68 -9.61 -4.12 7.84
CA THR A 68 -8.20 -4.32 8.21
C THR A 68 -7.93 -3.71 9.57
N THR A 69 -7.11 -4.39 10.37
CA THR A 69 -6.90 -4.05 11.78
C THR A 69 -5.41 -4.09 12.16
N THR A 70 -5.02 -3.39 13.21
CA THR A 70 -3.63 -3.41 13.75
C THR A 70 -3.32 -4.73 14.46
N PHE A 71 -4.30 -5.63 14.50
CA PHE A 71 -4.32 -6.79 15.37
C PHE A 71 -3.85 -8.00 14.60
N ILE A 72 -2.55 -8.22 14.70
CA ILE A 72 -1.88 -9.25 13.92
C ILE A 72 -1.44 -10.33 14.92
N GLY A 73 -1.57 -11.58 14.54
CA GLY A 73 -1.02 -12.69 15.31
C GLY A 73 -1.88 -13.95 15.22
N TYR A 74 -1.22 -15.07 14.97
CA TYR A 74 -1.85 -16.37 14.79
C TYR A 74 -2.69 -16.84 15.99
N LYS A 75 -2.34 -16.42 17.22
CA LYS A 75 -3.10 -16.75 18.43
C LYS A 75 -4.51 -16.18 18.41
N ARG A 76 -4.75 -15.17 17.57
CA ARG A 76 -6.03 -14.46 17.47
C ARG A 76 -6.81 -14.81 16.20
N VAL A 77 -6.19 -15.53 15.27
CA VAL A 77 -6.88 -16.07 14.08
C VAL A 77 -7.99 -17.01 14.55
N GLY A 78 -9.19 -16.85 13.97
CA GLY A 78 -10.39 -17.59 14.35
C GLY A 78 -11.11 -17.03 15.58
N ARG A 79 -10.57 -16.01 16.26
CA ARG A 79 -11.28 -15.32 17.36
C ARG A 79 -12.54 -14.67 16.84
N LYS A 80 -13.64 -14.80 17.60
CA LYS A 80 -14.94 -14.20 17.29
C LYS A 80 -14.90 -12.67 17.43
N VAL A 81 -15.60 -12.00 16.53
CA VAL A 81 -15.75 -10.54 16.45
C VAL A 81 -17.15 -10.22 15.94
N ILE A 82 -17.75 -9.14 16.42
CA ILE A 82 -19.05 -8.64 15.94
C ILE A 82 -18.80 -7.39 15.10
N CYS A 83 -19.33 -7.36 13.88
CA CYS A 83 -19.35 -6.17 13.04
C CYS A 83 -20.63 -5.37 13.33
N SER A 84 -20.50 -4.10 13.69
CA SER A 84 -21.61 -3.15 13.87
C SER A 84 -21.56 -2.06 12.80
N TYR A 85 -22.72 -1.64 12.33
CA TYR A 85 -22.87 -0.79 11.14
C TYR A 85 -23.57 0.51 11.50
N TYR A 86 -23.11 1.61 10.91
CA TYR A 86 -23.63 2.94 11.18
C TYR A 86 -24.02 3.63 9.89
N ASP A 87 -25.07 4.42 9.97
CA ASP A 87 -25.57 5.24 8.86
C ASP A 87 -24.71 6.49 8.63
N CYS A 88 -25.16 7.39 7.77
CA CYS A 88 -24.42 8.63 7.50
C CYS A 88 -24.44 9.65 8.65
N ASN A 89 -25.37 9.52 9.60
CA ASN A 89 -25.43 10.35 10.81
C ASN A 89 -24.56 9.77 11.93
N ARG A 90 -23.86 8.65 11.68
CA ARG A 90 -23.12 7.86 12.67
C ARG A 90 -24.03 7.27 13.75
N GLU A 91 -25.30 7.01 13.41
CA GLU A 91 -26.21 6.26 14.26
C GLU A 91 -26.12 4.77 13.93
N GLU A 92 -26.06 3.92 14.96
CA GLU A 92 -26.00 2.47 14.77
C GLU A 92 -27.30 1.99 14.12
N ILE A 93 -27.18 1.18 13.06
CA ILE A 93 -28.33 0.64 12.34
C ILE A 93 -28.86 -0.57 13.15
N PRO A 94 -30.06 -0.49 13.74
CA PRO A 94 -30.53 -1.53 14.67
C PRO A 94 -30.68 -2.90 14.00
N ASN A 95 -30.39 -3.97 14.75
CA ASN A 95 -30.54 -5.37 14.33
C ASN A 95 -29.75 -5.74 13.07
N THR A 96 -28.64 -5.05 12.80
CA THR A 96 -27.78 -5.34 11.64
C THR A 96 -26.43 -5.96 12.00
N GLU A 97 -26.17 -6.23 13.27
CA GLU A 97 -24.93 -6.86 13.72
C GLU A 97 -24.59 -8.14 12.93
N PHE A 98 -23.31 -8.42 12.76
CA PHE A 98 -22.85 -9.62 12.08
C PHE A 98 -21.70 -10.27 12.84
N GLU A 99 -21.88 -11.53 13.24
CA GLU A 99 -20.80 -12.30 13.84
C GLU A 99 -19.82 -12.78 12.76
N SER A 100 -18.53 -12.49 12.95
CA SER A 100 -17.44 -12.95 12.11
C SER A 100 -16.26 -13.46 12.96
N ILE A 101 -15.15 -13.72 12.29
CA ILE A 101 -13.87 -14.09 12.89
C ILE A 101 -12.73 -13.27 12.31
N ILE A 102 -11.64 -13.20 13.05
CA ILE A 102 -10.38 -12.64 12.57
C ILE A 102 -9.69 -13.66 11.65
N PHE A 103 -9.66 -13.39 10.34
CA PHE A 103 -9.03 -14.24 9.33
C PHE A 103 -8.85 -13.52 7.97
N PRO A 104 -7.73 -13.71 7.25
CA PRO A 104 -6.51 -14.44 7.60
C PRO A 104 -5.48 -13.46 8.18
N PHE A 105 -5.04 -13.64 9.42
CA PHE A 105 -4.20 -12.71 10.18
C PHE A 105 -4.94 -11.50 10.77
N ALA A 106 -4.99 -10.37 10.08
CA ALA A 106 -5.36 -9.07 10.67
C ALA A 106 -6.66 -8.48 10.09
N VAL A 107 -7.47 -9.33 9.45
CA VAL A 107 -8.65 -8.90 8.69
C VAL A 107 -9.91 -9.56 9.25
N VAL A 108 -11.00 -8.82 9.24
CA VAL A 108 -12.34 -9.32 9.55
C VAL A 108 -13.21 -9.14 8.32
N ASN A 109 -13.84 -10.22 7.87
CA ASN A 109 -14.77 -10.18 6.75
C ASN A 109 -16.20 -10.13 7.27
N CYS A 110 -16.93 -9.08 6.94
CA CYS A 110 -18.30 -8.84 7.37
C CYS A 110 -19.26 -8.93 6.19
N ALA A 111 -20.51 -9.29 6.44
CA ALA A 111 -21.57 -9.23 5.44
C ALA A 111 -21.98 -7.77 5.16
N ARG A 112 -22.55 -7.50 3.99
CA ARG A 112 -22.99 -6.14 3.64
C ARG A 112 -24.31 -5.77 4.31
N ARG A 113 -24.51 -4.48 4.58
CA ARG A 113 -25.75 -3.91 5.15
C ARG A 113 -26.18 -2.69 4.36
N ALA A 114 -27.46 -2.67 3.98
CA ALA A 114 -28.06 -1.55 3.30
C ALA A 114 -27.88 -0.27 4.11
N HIS A 115 -27.53 0.82 3.41
CA HIS A 115 -27.38 2.17 3.98
C HIS A 115 -26.22 2.36 4.99
N ALA A 116 -25.42 1.33 5.26
CA ALA A 116 -24.23 1.49 6.08
C ALA A 116 -23.22 2.40 5.37
N LYS A 117 -22.67 3.37 6.12
CA LYS A 117 -21.56 4.23 5.72
C LYS A 117 -20.30 4.03 6.53
N TYR A 118 -20.47 3.63 7.79
CA TYR A 118 -19.35 3.31 8.67
C TYR A 118 -19.54 1.92 9.26
N ILE A 119 -18.43 1.34 9.71
CA ILE A 119 -18.40 0.04 10.36
C ILE A 119 -17.42 0.09 11.53
N THR A 120 -17.76 -0.61 12.60
CA THR A 120 -16.85 -0.89 13.72
C THR A 120 -16.83 -2.38 14.04
N LEU A 121 -15.86 -2.77 14.86
CA LEU A 121 -15.67 -4.13 15.35
C LEU A 121 -15.77 -4.14 16.88
N MET A 122 -16.48 -5.13 17.41
CA MET A 122 -16.57 -5.39 18.84
C MET A 122 -16.03 -6.79 19.17
N LEU A 123 -15.25 -6.88 20.24
CA LEU A 123 -14.78 -8.16 20.78
C LEU A 123 -15.67 -8.57 21.95
N PRO A 124 -16.48 -9.64 21.81
CA PRO A 124 -17.45 -10.01 22.84
C PRO A 124 -16.80 -10.51 24.14
N ASP A 125 -15.56 -10.99 24.08
CA ASP A 125 -14.85 -11.61 25.22
C ASP A 125 -13.98 -10.62 26.02
N GLU A 126 -13.91 -9.34 25.62
CA GLU A 126 -13.13 -8.33 26.34
C GLU A 126 -13.99 -7.64 27.42
N GLN A 127 -13.50 -7.67 28.67
CA GLN A 127 -14.22 -7.14 29.85
C GLN A 127 -14.49 -5.64 29.78
N ILE A 128 -13.73 -4.93 28.94
CA ILE A 128 -14.00 -3.55 28.57
C ILE A 128 -14.56 -3.59 27.15
N GLN A 129 -15.82 -3.20 27.00
CA GLN A 129 -16.48 -3.06 25.71
C GLN A 129 -15.92 -1.83 25.00
N THR A 130 -14.66 -1.89 24.56
CA THR A 130 -14.08 -0.87 23.69
C THR A 130 -14.66 -1.06 22.30
N SER A 131 -15.82 -0.45 22.05
CA SER A 131 -16.23 -0.18 20.68
C SER A 131 -15.17 0.72 20.06
N MET A 132 -14.54 0.27 18.97
CA MET A 132 -13.61 1.10 18.22
C MET A 132 -14.39 2.22 17.52
N GLU A 133 -13.71 3.32 17.25
CA GLU A 133 -14.27 4.39 16.42
C GLU A 133 -14.70 3.85 15.04
N PRO A 134 -15.97 4.03 14.62
CA PRO A 134 -16.42 3.58 13.32
C PRO A 134 -15.65 4.26 12.18
N VAL A 135 -15.12 3.45 11.27
CA VAL A 135 -14.37 3.92 10.09
C VAL A 135 -15.26 3.94 8.85
N PRO A 136 -15.03 4.85 7.89
CA PRO A 136 -15.82 4.92 6.68
C PRO A 136 -15.59 3.71 5.77
N LEU A 137 -16.66 3.30 5.09
CA LEU A 137 -16.62 2.26 4.06
C LEU A 137 -16.01 2.81 2.76
N THR A 138 -14.93 2.18 2.30
CA THR A 138 -14.26 2.51 1.04
C THR A 138 -14.76 1.59 -0.07
N PHE A 139 -15.26 2.17 -1.17
CA PHE A 139 -15.77 1.41 -2.29
C PHE A 139 -14.65 0.64 -3.03
N ARG A 140 -14.83 -0.68 -3.14
CA ARG A 140 -13.99 -1.60 -3.92
C ARG A 140 -14.77 -2.54 -4.83
N ALA A 141 -16.10 -2.44 -4.87
CA ALA A 141 -16.98 -3.27 -5.67
C ALA A 141 -16.98 -2.91 -7.18
N PHE A 142 -15.79 -2.78 -7.79
CA PHE A 142 -15.66 -2.47 -9.21
C PHE A 142 -15.96 -3.71 -10.07
N ALA A 143 -16.75 -3.55 -11.14
CA ALA A 143 -17.03 -4.63 -12.08
C ALA A 143 -15.75 -5.13 -12.81
N LYS A 144 -14.82 -4.21 -13.07
CA LYS A 144 -13.47 -4.48 -13.55
C LYS A 144 -12.50 -3.56 -12.81
N PRO A 145 -11.32 -4.04 -12.39
CA PRO A 145 -10.33 -3.18 -11.76
C PRO A 145 -9.99 -1.98 -12.65
N PRO A 146 -10.07 -0.73 -12.15
CA PRO A 146 -9.68 0.45 -12.92
C PRO A 146 -8.18 0.47 -13.25
N HIS A 147 -7.36 -0.19 -12.44
CA HIS A 147 -5.92 -0.31 -12.66
C HIS A 147 -5.57 -1.74 -13.07
N GLU A 148 -4.75 -1.87 -14.11
CA GLU A 148 -4.27 -3.20 -14.52
C GLU A 148 -3.09 -3.67 -13.66
N PHE A 149 -2.21 -2.74 -13.30
CA PHE A 149 -1.03 -2.99 -12.50
C PHE A 149 -0.89 -1.90 -11.44
N GLY A 150 -0.87 -2.33 -10.17
CA GLY A 150 -0.56 -1.50 -9.01
C GLY A 150 0.57 -2.08 -8.17
N VAL A 151 1.05 -1.28 -7.20
CA VAL A 151 2.20 -1.64 -6.36
C VAL A 151 1.87 -1.37 -4.89
N CYS A 152 1.97 -2.43 -4.08
CA CYS A 152 2.13 -2.32 -2.64
C CYS A 152 3.59 -1.98 -2.37
N LEU A 153 3.84 -0.69 -2.12
CA LEU A 153 5.15 -0.22 -1.76
C LEU A 153 5.16 -0.01 -0.24
N GLY A 154 5.99 -0.78 0.44
CA GLY A 154 6.33 -0.59 1.84
C GLY A 154 7.83 -0.75 1.97
N GLN A 155 8.46 -0.62 3.12
CA GLN A 155 7.85 -0.24 4.38
C GLN A 155 8.19 1.21 4.67
N PHE A 156 7.18 1.97 5.11
CA PHE A 156 7.38 3.36 5.54
C PHE A 156 7.26 3.42 7.05
N TYR A 157 8.38 3.24 7.74
CA TYR A 157 8.49 3.48 9.17
C TYR A 157 9.86 4.03 9.57
N GLY A 158 9.92 4.65 10.75
CA GLY A 158 11.14 5.20 11.33
C GLY A 158 11.36 6.68 11.01
N ASP A 159 12.27 7.29 11.75
CA ASP A 159 12.54 8.74 11.80
C ASP A 159 13.44 9.27 10.67
N THR A 160 14.00 8.37 9.85
CA THR A 160 14.90 8.74 8.75
C THR A 160 14.11 8.93 7.46
N ALA A 161 14.32 10.07 6.80
CA ALA A 161 13.67 10.40 5.53
C ALA A 161 14.12 9.45 4.41
N LYS A 162 13.19 9.10 3.52
CA LYS A 162 13.40 8.16 2.40
C LYS A 162 12.86 8.70 1.09
N TRP A 163 12.51 9.99 1.06
CA TRP A 163 11.81 10.66 -0.03
C TRP A 163 12.35 10.36 -1.44
N LEU A 164 13.67 10.39 -1.63
CA LEU A 164 14.27 10.15 -2.95
C LEU A 164 14.06 8.69 -3.39
N GLU A 165 14.22 7.75 -2.47
CA GLU A 165 13.99 6.32 -2.71
C GLU A 165 12.52 6.02 -3.02
N ILE A 166 11.59 6.75 -2.38
CA ILE A 166 10.15 6.69 -2.68
C ILE A 166 9.89 7.12 -4.12
N VAL A 167 10.41 8.29 -4.52
CA VAL A 167 10.26 8.81 -5.89
C VAL A 167 10.88 7.85 -6.92
N GLU A 168 12.10 7.36 -6.67
CA GLU A 168 12.75 6.37 -7.53
C GLU A 168 11.92 5.10 -7.70
N SER A 169 11.34 4.58 -6.61
CA SER A 169 10.51 3.38 -6.67
C SER A 169 9.25 3.63 -7.47
N VAL A 170 8.56 4.74 -7.23
CA VAL A 170 7.34 5.08 -7.96
C VAL A 170 7.63 5.22 -9.46
N GLU A 171 8.59 6.05 -9.84
CA GLU A 171 8.88 6.29 -11.26
C GLU A 171 9.41 5.04 -11.98
N SER A 172 10.22 4.21 -11.32
CA SER A 172 10.72 2.94 -11.88
C SER A 172 9.56 1.99 -12.24
N HIS A 173 8.60 1.81 -11.33
CA HIS A 173 7.45 0.94 -11.59
C HIS A 173 6.45 1.57 -12.59
N ARG A 174 6.37 2.90 -12.68
CA ARG A 174 5.57 3.58 -13.71
C ARG A 174 6.09 3.32 -15.11
N ILE A 175 7.40 3.23 -15.32
CA ILE A 175 7.98 2.82 -16.61
C ILE A 175 7.52 1.41 -17.01
N LEU A 176 7.34 0.51 -16.03
CA LEU A 176 6.79 -0.83 -16.25
C LEU A 176 5.27 -0.86 -16.47
N GLY A 177 4.60 0.29 -16.35
CA GLY A 177 3.16 0.45 -16.55
C GLY A 177 2.33 0.41 -15.27
N ALA A 178 2.93 0.57 -14.09
CA ALA A 178 2.16 0.75 -12.86
C ALA A 178 1.36 2.05 -12.94
N THR A 179 0.09 1.96 -12.53
CA THR A 179 -0.86 3.10 -12.58
C THR A 179 -1.44 3.45 -11.23
N MET A 180 -1.13 2.67 -10.19
CA MET A 180 -1.60 2.89 -8.83
C MET A 180 -0.57 2.41 -7.82
N PHE A 181 -0.34 3.21 -6.79
CA PHE A 181 0.52 2.88 -5.67
C PHE A 181 -0.29 2.91 -4.39
N TYR A 182 0.05 2.03 -3.47
CA TYR A 182 -0.63 1.91 -2.18
C TYR A 182 0.42 2.04 -1.10
N PHE A 183 0.31 3.09 -0.30
CA PHE A 183 1.27 3.41 0.74
C PHE A 183 0.64 3.22 2.10
N VAL A 184 1.32 2.47 2.95
CA VAL A 184 0.94 2.29 4.35
C VAL A 184 2.07 2.82 5.21
N SER A 185 1.83 3.95 5.85
CA SER A 185 2.88 4.69 6.54
C SER A 185 2.64 4.77 8.04
N ILE A 186 3.74 4.63 8.78
CA ILE A 186 3.80 4.67 10.23
C ILE A 186 4.90 5.67 10.58
N GLU A 187 4.59 6.78 11.24
CA GLU A 187 5.60 7.77 11.68
C GLU A 187 6.55 8.21 10.54
N VAL A 188 6.11 9.14 9.68
CA VAL A 188 6.89 9.59 8.52
C VAL A 188 7.42 11.00 8.65
N THR A 189 8.52 11.28 7.97
CA THR A 189 9.13 12.60 7.99
C THR A 189 8.33 13.59 7.13
N MET A 190 8.59 14.89 7.32
CA MET A 190 7.98 15.94 6.49
C MET A 190 8.33 15.77 5.00
N TYR A 191 9.56 15.37 4.68
CA TYR A 191 9.97 15.12 3.30
C TYR A 191 9.17 13.97 2.68
N ASP A 192 9.02 12.84 3.39
CA ASP A 192 8.24 11.70 2.89
C ASP A 192 6.76 12.06 2.73
N SER A 193 6.21 12.82 3.67
CA SER A 193 4.82 13.31 3.63
C SER A 193 4.54 14.17 2.38
N GLN A 194 5.49 15.01 1.96
CA GLN A 194 5.36 15.79 0.73
C GLN A 194 5.33 14.91 -0.53
N VAL A 195 6.10 13.82 -0.56
CA VAL A 195 6.06 12.84 -1.66
C VAL A 195 4.72 12.13 -1.73
N PHE A 196 4.20 11.64 -0.59
CA PHE A 196 2.88 11.00 -0.53
C PHE A 196 1.77 11.93 -0.99
N THR A 197 1.76 13.16 -0.46
CA THR A 197 0.78 14.19 -0.83
C THR A 197 0.82 14.49 -2.33
N TYR A 198 2.01 14.57 -2.92
CA TYR A 198 2.18 14.82 -4.34
C TYR A 198 1.55 13.72 -5.20
N TYR A 199 1.85 12.45 -4.93
CA TYR A 199 1.32 11.33 -5.71
C TYR A 199 -0.18 11.08 -5.46
N ASP A 200 -0.66 11.32 -4.24
CA ASP A 200 -2.09 11.24 -3.91
C ASP A 200 -2.89 12.30 -4.69
N ARG A 201 -2.37 13.54 -4.74
CA ARG A 201 -2.99 14.64 -5.52
C ARG A 201 -3.08 14.32 -7.02
N LEU A 202 -2.10 13.59 -7.55
CA LEU A 202 -2.12 13.15 -8.95
C LEU A 202 -3.06 11.97 -9.21
N GLY A 203 -3.67 11.40 -8.17
CA GLY A 203 -4.46 10.17 -8.28
C GLY A 203 -3.62 8.95 -8.66
N LEU A 204 -2.31 9.00 -8.36
CA LEU A 204 -1.37 7.91 -8.63
C LEU A 204 -1.14 7.03 -7.40
N SER A 205 -1.47 7.52 -6.20
CA SER A 205 -1.40 6.74 -4.97
C SER A 205 -2.62 6.88 -4.08
N GLU A 206 -2.76 5.92 -3.17
CA GLU A 206 -3.59 6.01 -1.99
C GLU A 206 -2.71 5.75 -0.77
N THR A 207 -2.56 6.77 0.08
CA THR A 207 -1.82 6.68 1.33
C THR A 207 -2.75 6.47 2.52
N VAL A 208 -2.36 5.57 3.43
CA VAL A 208 -2.91 5.50 4.77
C VAL A 208 -1.81 5.78 5.79
N HIS A 209 -2.12 6.67 6.73
CA HIS A 209 -1.25 7.03 7.85
C HIS A 209 -1.77 6.34 9.11
N ILE A 210 -0.89 5.65 9.82
CA ILE A 210 -1.25 4.91 11.03
C ILE A 210 -0.42 5.44 12.18
N LEU A 211 -1.13 5.86 13.23
CA LEU A 211 -0.55 6.24 14.50
C LEU A 211 -0.48 5.02 15.40
N MET A 212 0.72 4.72 15.88
CA MET A 212 0.97 3.56 16.72
C MET A 212 1.32 4.00 18.14
N ASP A 213 0.89 3.18 19.11
CA ASP A 213 1.21 3.42 20.53
C ASP A 213 2.55 2.77 20.91
N HIS A 214 3.27 2.18 19.94
CA HIS A 214 4.49 1.41 20.13
C HIS A 214 5.43 1.62 18.94
N LYS A 215 6.74 1.51 19.21
CA LYS A 215 7.76 1.63 18.16
C LYS A 215 7.62 0.49 17.12
N PRO A 216 7.61 0.80 15.81
CA PRO A 216 7.55 -0.23 14.78
C PRO A 216 8.81 -1.10 14.76
N ASN A 217 8.62 -2.40 14.52
CA ASN A 217 9.63 -3.45 14.29
C ASN A 217 9.40 -4.19 12.94
N TYR A 218 10.13 -5.28 12.68
CA TYR A 218 9.99 -6.03 11.42
C TYR A 218 8.62 -6.71 11.22
N GLN A 219 7.84 -6.84 12.28
CA GLN A 219 6.55 -7.53 12.22
C GLN A 219 5.44 -6.66 11.63
N PHE A 220 5.64 -5.34 11.59
CA PHE A 220 4.72 -4.40 10.93
C PHE A 220 4.76 -4.49 9.41
N HIS A 221 5.72 -5.24 8.85
CA HIS A 221 5.74 -5.48 7.40
C HIS A 221 4.49 -6.26 6.99
N GLU A 222 4.14 -7.30 7.76
CA GLU A 222 2.96 -8.12 7.50
C GLU A 222 1.68 -7.28 7.54
N PHE A 223 1.62 -6.32 8.48
CA PHE A 223 0.53 -5.37 8.58
C PHE A 223 0.35 -4.56 7.29
N GLN A 224 1.43 -3.89 6.87
CA GLN A 224 1.44 -2.98 5.73
C GLN A 224 1.06 -3.72 4.44
N GLN A 225 1.56 -4.94 4.29
CA GLN A 225 1.25 -5.80 3.15
C GLN A 225 -0.21 -6.23 3.12
N ASN A 226 -0.77 -6.66 4.27
CA ASN A 226 -2.18 -7.05 4.34
C ASN A 226 -3.09 -5.86 4.06
N GLU A 227 -2.86 -4.71 4.69
CA GLU A 227 -3.68 -3.51 4.44
C GLU A 227 -3.68 -3.15 2.95
N CYS A 228 -2.49 -3.07 2.35
CA CYS A 228 -2.34 -2.78 0.94
C CYS A 228 -3.03 -3.82 0.04
N TYR A 229 -2.88 -5.10 0.37
CA TYR A 229 -3.49 -6.18 -0.39
C TYR A 229 -5.01 -6.05 -0.45
N TYR A 230 -5.66 -5.79 0.69
CA TYR A 230 -7.11 -5.56 0.70
C TYR A 230 -7.46 -4.23 0.05
N ARG A 231 -6.71 -3.15 0.28
CA ARG A 231 -6.92 -1.87 -0.40
C ARG A 231 -6.90 -1.98 -1.92
N SER A 232 -6.04 -2.84 -2.45
CA SER A 232 -5.84 -3.03 -3.88
C SER A 232 -6.81 -4.03 -4.51
N ARG A 233 -7.48 -4.88 -3.72
CA ARG A 233 -8.43 -5.87 -4.23
C ARG A 233 -9.59 -5.21 -4.97
N GLN A 234 -9.90 -5.75 -6.15
CA GLN A 234 -10.85 -5.19 -7.12
C GLN A 234 -10.55 -3.75 -7.59
N HIS A 235 -9.48 -3.10 -7.10
CA HIS A 235 -9.00 -1.79 -7.55
C HIS A 235 -7.86 -1.94 -8.57
N SER A 236 -6.95 -2.88 -8.32
CA SER A 236 -5.89 -3.31 -9.24
C SER A 236 -6.08 -4.78 -9.62
N LYS A 237 -5.87 -5.12 -10.90
CA LYS A 237 -5.90 -6.53 -11.36
C LYS A 237 -4.68 -7.29 -10.86
N TRP A 238 -3.50 -6.70 -11.00
CA TRP A 238 -2.23 -7.23 -10.53
C TRP A 238 -1.60 -6.27 -9.53
N VAL A 239 -1.02 -6.81 -8.46
CA VAL A 239 -0.43 -6.02 -7.37
C VAL A 239 0.93 -6.59 -7.02
N LEU A 240 1.97 -5.77 -7.16
CA LEU A 240 3.35 -6.15 -6.79
C LEU A 240 3.56 -5.85 -5.31
N ASN A 241 4.08 -6.83 -4.57
CA ASN A 241 4.47 -6.65 -3.18
C ASN A 241 5.99 -6.53 -3.08
N VAL A 242 6.48 -5.32 -2.83
CA VAL A 242 7.92 -5.02 -2.78
C VAL A 242 8.24 -4.07 -1.63
N ASP A 243 9.45 -4.23 -1.12
CA ASP A 243 10.04 -3.31 -0.15
C ASP A 243 10.58 -2.04 -0.87
N LEU A 244 10.87 -0.98 -0.10
CA LEU A 244 11.20 0.33 -0.64
C LEU A 244 12.59 0.33 -1.30
N ASP A 245 13.43 -0.60 -0.87
CA ASP A 245 14.74 -0.89 -1.43
C ASP A 245 14.67 -1.91 -2.58
N GLU A 246 13.49 -2.25 -3.10
CA GLU A 246 13.31 -3.25 -4.16
C GLU A 246 12.72 -2.66 -5.45
N ARG A 247 13.27 -3.07 -6.59
CA ARG A 247 12.80 -2.67 -7.93
C ARG A 247 12.52 -3.89 -8.78
N LEU A 248 11.33 -3.97 -9.36
CA LEU A 248 11.07 -4.96 -10.40
C LEU A 248 11.89 -4.62 -11.65
N MET A 249 12.62 -5.61 -12.16
CA MET A 249 13.33 -5.55 -13.42
C MET A 249 12.64 -6.50 -14.40
N PHE A 250 12.41 -6.03 -15.63
CA PHE A 250 11.80 -6.83 -16.69
C PHE A 250 12.49 -6.57 -18.03
N ASN A 251 13.12 -7.60 -18.59
CA ASN A 251 13.95 -7.49 -19.78
C ASN A 251 13.13 -7.55 -21.09
N LYS A 252 13.44 -6.58 -21.96
CA LYS A 252 12.77 -6.16 -23.18
C LYS A 252 12.74 -7.23 -24.28
N LYS A 253 11.53 -7.69 -24.58
CA LYS A 253 10.98 -7.75 -25.96
C LYS A 253 9.50 -7.33 -26.00
N ASN A 254 8.79 -7.44 -24.88
CA ASN A 254 7.42 -6.98 -24.70
C ASN A 254 7.33 -6.07 -23.46
N SER A 255 6.39 -5.13 -23.47
CA SER A 255 6.00 -4.38 -22.26
C SER A 255 5.57 -5.36 -21.16
N PHE A 256 5.92 -5.09 -19.90
CA PHE A 256 5.53 -5.90 -18.75
C PHE A 256 4.01 -6.11 -18.70
N ILE A 257 3.22 -5.06 -18.94
CA ILE A 257 1.76 -5.13 -19.06
C ILE A 257 1.33 -6.08 -20.18
N LYS A 258 1.98 -6.04 -21.35
CA LYS A 258 1.67 -6.99 -22.44
C LYS A 258 1.93 -8.42 -22.00
N PHE A 259 3.01 -8.68 -21.27
CA PHE A 259 3.27 -9.99 -20.68
C PHE A 259 2.16 -10.42 -19.71
N LEU A 260 1.74 -9.55 -18.78
CA LEU A 260 0.65 -9.86 -17.84
C LEU A 260 -0.66 -10.25 -18.53
N ARG A 261 -0.94 -9.68 -19.71
CA ARG A 261 -2.12 -10.01 -20.53
C ARG A 261 -2.03 -11.36 -21.23
N THR A 262 -0.83 -11.94 -21.36
CA THR A 262 -0.65 -13.29 -21.95
C THR A 262 -0.90 -14.41 -20.95
N LEU A 263 -0.94 -14.10 -19.65
CA LEU A 263 -1.10 -15.10 -18.61
C LEU A 263 -2.55 -15.64 -18.58
N PRO A 264 -2.74 -16.94 -18.29
CA PRO A 264 -4.06 -17.51 -18.06
C PRO A 264 -4.85 -16.74 -17.00
N GLU A 265 -6.16 -16.61 -17.17
CA GLU A 265 -7.01 -15.85 -16.24
C GLU A 265 -6.97 -16.38 -14.80
N ASN A 266 -6.71 -17.68 -14.61
CA ASN A 266 -6.56 -18.31 -13.31
C ASN A 266 -5.15 -18.23 -12.72
N THR A 267 -4.28 -17.37 -13.25
CA THR A 267 -2.97 -17.10 -12.65
C THR A 267 -3.14 -16.15 -11.48
N GLY A 268 -2.85 -16.63 -10.27
CA GLY A 268 -3.01 -15.86 -9.04
C GLY A 268 -1.72 -15.25 -8.52
N GLU A 269 -0.57 -15.75 -8.96
CA GLU A 269 0.73 -15.34 -8.45
C GLU A 269 1.81 -15.46 -9.52
N ILE A 270 2.72 -14.49 -9.53
CA ILE A 270 3.99 -14.55 -10.24
C ILE A 270 5.10 -14.33 -9.23
N THR A 271 6.02 -15.28 -9.13
CA THR A 271 7.14 -15.24 -8.19
C THR A 271 8.41 -14.85 -8.92
N PHE A 272 9.18 -13.90 -8.35
CA PHE A 272 10.42 -13.37 -8.93
C PHE A 272 11.62 -13.72 -8.05
N SER A 273 12.72 -14.13 -8.70
CA SER A 273 14.03 -14.23 -8.05
C SER A 273 14.56 -12.85 -7.66
N VAL A 274 15.49 -12.80 -6.72
CA VAL A 274 16.09 -11.55 -6.22
C VAL A 274 17.59 -11.50 -6.56
N ALA A 275 18.08 -10.35 -6.99
CA ALA A 275 19.49 -10.01 -7.05
C ALA A 275 19.77 -8.86 -6.08
N ARG A 276 20.76 -9.01 -5.19
CA ARG A 276 21.09 -8.00 -4.19
C ARG A 276 22.14 -7.04 -4.73
N VAL A 277 21.90 -5.75 -4.57
CA VAL A 277 22.81 -4.67 -4.95
C VAL A 277 23.41 -4.08 -3.69
N VAL A 278 24.72 -3.91 -3.66
CA VAL A 278 25.43 -3.38 -2.49
C VAL A 278 25.20 -1.88 -2.37
N LYS A 279 24.49 -1.48 -1.30
CA LYS A 279 24.32 -0.07 -0.92
C LYS A 279 25.29 0.25 0.22
N ARG A 280 26.24 1.16 -0.02
CA ARG A 280 27.37 1.42 0.90
C ARG A 280 27.16 2.63 1.80
N GLU A 281 26.23 3.51 1.45
CA GLU A 281 25.98 4.76 2.17
C GLU A 281 24.51 4.88 2.57
N ASN A 282 24.26 5.75 3.54
CA ASN A 282 22.91 6.14 3.94
C ASN A 282 22.23 6.99 2.87
N ASN A 283 20.90 7.01 2.89
CA ASN A 283 20.10 7.88 2.01
C ASN A 283 20.32 9.37 2.35
N MET A 284 20.08 10.22 1.36
CA MET A 284 19.88 11.65 1.61
C MET A 284 18.64 11.86 2.51
N VAL A 285 18.82 12.64 3.58
CA VAL A 285 17.74 12.93 4.55
C VAL A 285 17.09 14.30 4.32
N THR A 286 17.70 15.16 3.51
CA THR A 286 17.23 16.49 3.16
C THR A 286 17.33 16.70 1.65
N TYR A 287 16.46 17.55 1.11
CA TYR A 287 16.60 18.06 -0.25
C TYR A 287 17.33 19.40 -0.21
N GLU A 288 18.43 19.49 -0.96
CA GLU A 288 19.10 20.74 -1.29
C GLU A 288 18.85 20.98 -2.78
N ASN A 289 18.54 22.22 -3.18
CA ASN A 289 18.27 22.57 -4.58
C ASN A 289 19.57 22.57 -5.41
N ASN A 290 20.18 21.39 -5.54
CA ASN A 290 21.43 21.11 -6.21
C ASN A 290 21.25 19.86 -7.06
N GLN A 291 21.10 20.06 -8.37
CA GLN A 291 20.84 18.98 -9.31
C GLN A 291 21.98 17.96 -9.37
N THR A 292 23.25 18.39 -9.33
CA THR A 292 24.39 17.47 -9.37
C THR A 292 24.39 16.54 -8.17
N GLN A 293 24.19 17.09 -6.97
CA GLN A 293 24.11 16.30 -5.75
C GLN A 293 22.93 15.31 -5.80
N LEU A 294 21.78 15.74 -6.33
CA LEU A 294 20.62 14.87 -6.51
C LEU A 294 20.93 13.69 -7.44
N GLU A 295 21.53 13.96 -8.60
CA GLU A 295 21.89 12.93 -9.59
C GLU A 295 22.93 11.93 -9.04
N GLU A 296 23.93 12.41 -8.31
CA GLU A 296 24.96 11.57 -7.66
C GLU A 296 24.39 10.65 -6.57
N ASN A 297 23.20 10.96 -6.04
CA ASN A 297 22.54 10.19 -4.99
C ASN A 297 21.44 9.26 -5.49
N LEU A 298 21.19 9.20 -6.81
CA LEU A 298 20.25 8.25 -7.39
C LEU A 298 20.76 6.82 -7.23
N LEU A 299 20.04 5.98 -6.47
CA LEU A 299 20.52 4.65 -6.06
C LEU A 299 20.83 3.76 -7.26
N PHE A 300 19.99 3.84 -8.29
CA PHE A 300 20.10 3.03 -9.50
C PHE A 300 21.26 3.40 -10.43
N LEU A 301 21.83 4.60 -10.29
CA LEU A 301 23.05 5.00 -10.99
C LEU A 301 24.29 4.72 -10.14
N LYS A 302 24.19 5.02 -8.84
CA LYS A 302 25.29 4.95 -7.87
C LYS A 302 25.74 3.51 -7.58
N TYR A 303 24.81 2.56 -7.51
CA TYR A 303 25.10 1.19 -7.06
C TYR A 303 24.82 0.12 -8.14
N ASN A 304 25.90 -0.55 -8.57
CA ASN A 304 25.87 -1.54 -9.65
C ASN A 304 26.44 -2.91 -9.26
N GLU A 305 27.22 -3.00 -8.18
CA GLU A 305 27.73 -4.25 -7.65
C GLU A 305 26.58 -5.13 -7.15
N THR A 306 26.33 -6.22 -7.87
CA THR A 306 25.12 -7.05 -7.76
C THR A 306 25.49 -8.51 -7.55
N SER A 307 24.70 -9.24 -6.77
CA SER A 307 24.83 -10.68 -6.58
C SER A 307 24.25 -11.47 -7.74
N ASP A 308 24.59 -12.75 -7.83
CA ASP A 308 23.78 -13.70 -8.61
C ASP A 308 22.29 -13.66 -8.20
N ARG A 309 21.41 -13.99 -9.16
CA ARG A 309 19.96 -14.05 -8.95
C ARG A 309 19.61 -15.32 -8.17
N GLY A 310 18.96 -15.19 -7.03
CA GLY A 310 18.60 -16.29 -6.14
C GLY A 310 17.13 -16.33 -5.73
N TRP A 311 16.70 -17.44 -5.16
CA TRP A 311 15.32 -17.69 -4.70
C TRP A 311 15.19 -17.68 -3.17
N GLY A 312 16.16 -17.13 -2.44
CA GLY A 312 16.16 -17.17 -0.97
C GLY A 312 15.08 -16.31 -0.31
N VAL A 313 14.70 -15.19 -0.94
CA VAL A 313 13.67 -14.25 -0.45
C VAL A 313 12.84 -13.73 -1.63
N PRO A 314 12.13 -14.60 -2.35
CA PRO A 314 11.45 -14.20 -3.57
C PRO A 314 10.37 -13.16 -3.28
N LYS A 315 10.02 -12.35 -4.28
CA LYS A 315 8.87 -11.45 -4.18
C LYS A 315 7.79 -11.82 -5.19
N GLY A 316 6.58 -11.39 -4.90
CA GLY A 316 5.39 -11.80 -5.63
C GLY A 316 4.65 -10.63 -6.26
N LEU A 317 4.13 -10.87 -7.47
CA LEU A 317 3.00 -10.15 -8.04
C LEU A 317 1.76 -11.02 -7.90
N PHE A 318 0.71 -10.49 -7.29
CA PHE A 318 -0.49 -11.24 -6.97
C PHE A 318 -1.70 -10.71 -7.73
N ASN A 319 -2.66 -11.58 -8.02
CA ASN A 319 -4.01 -11.19 -8.39
C ASN A 319 -4.88 -11.24 -7.13
N PRO A 320 -5.26 -10.09 -6.55
CA PRO A 320 -5.95 -10.07 -5.25
C PRO A 320 -7.35 -10.71 -5.25
N ASN A 321 -7.89 -11.03 -6.44
CA ASN A 321 -9.19 -11.70 -6.55
C ASN A 321 -9.09 -13.23 -6.44
N LEU A 322 -7.90 -13.80 -6.63
CA LEU A 322 -7.66 -15.26 -6.60
C LEU A 322 -6.87 -15.70 -5.36
N VAL A 323 -6.31 -14.75 -4.62
CA VAL A 323 -5.56 -14.98 -3.39
C VAL A 323 -6.44 -14.59 -2.20
N HIS A 324 -6.30 -15.27 -1.07
CA HIS A 324 -7.04 -14.95 0.16
C HIS A 324 -6.12 -14.45 1.27
N SER A 325 -4.87 -14.89 1.28
CA SER A 325 -3.91 -14.59 2.33
C SER A 325 -2.51 -14.48 1.75
N LEU A 326 -1.84 -13.38 2.08
CA LEU A 326 -0.41 -13.20 1.88
C LEU A 326 0.30 -13.39 3.21
N PHE A 327 1.54 -13.87 3.15
CA PHE A 327 2.46 -13.88 4.29
C PHE A 327 3.85 -13.47 3.79
N TYR A 328 4.28 -12.26 4.13
CA TYR A 328 5.52 -11.54 3.74
C TYR A 328 5.91 -11.55 2.25
N HIS A 329 6.13 -12.72 1.68
CA HIS A 329 6.77 -12.93 0.38
C HIS A 329 5.93 -13.81 -0.56
N PHE A 330 4.96 -14.55 -0.05
CA PHE A 330 4.19 -15.51 -0.85
C PHE A 330 2.72 -15.57 -0.42
N ALA A 331 1.86 -16.06 -1.32
CA ALA A 331 0.47 -16.33 -0.99
C ALA A 331 0.35 -17.66 -0.22
N TYR A 332 -0.32 -17.61 0.93
CA TYR A 332 -0.58 -18.79 1.75
C TYR A 332 -1.82 -19.54 1.26
N LEU A 333 -2.90 -18.80 0.93
CA LEU A 333 -4.20 -19.35 0.55
C LEU A 333 -4.68 -18.72 -0.76
N ARG A 334 -5.25 -19.55 -1.62
CA ARG A 334 -5.71 -19.19 -2.96
C ARG A 334 -7.01 -19.94 -3.29
N ASP A 335 -7.79 -19.42 -4.25
CA ASP A 335 -8.93 -20.13 -4.81
C ASP A 335 -8.46 -21.47 -5.43
N PRO A 336 -9.25 -22.56 -5.34
CA PRO A 336 -8.93 -23.82 -6.00
C PRO A 336 -8.69 -23.66 -7.51
N GLY A 337 -7.64 -24.31 -8.03
CA GLY A 337 -7.26 -24.23 -9.44
C GLY A 337 -6.45 -22.99 -9.83
N THR A 338 -6.10 -22.14 -8.85
CA THR A 338 -5.19 -21.00 -9.08
C THR A 338 -3.78 -21.47 -9.44
N LYS A 339 -3.22 -20.91 -10.52
CA LYS A 339 -1.85 -21.17 -10.98
C LYS A 339 -0.85 -20.19 -10.37
N VAL A 340 0.33 -20.71 -10.05
CA VAL A 340 1.51 -19.93 -9.66
C VAL A 340 2.51 -19.98 -10.82
N PHE A 341 2.99 -18.83 -11.26
CA PHE A 341 3.96 -18.69 -12.33
C PHE A 341 5.33 -18.31 -11.75
N ILE A 342 6.36 -19.09 -12.03
CA ILE A 342 7.72 -18.76 -11.60
C ILE A 342 8.41 -18.03 -12.75
N MET A 343 8.80 -16.77 -12.51
CA MET A 343 9.46 -15.96 -13.53
C MET A 343 10.86 -16.49 -13.82
N LEU A 344 11.23 -16.58 -15.10
CA LEU A 344 12.61 -16.87 -15.48
C LEU A 344 13.50 -15.68 -15.08
N PRO A 345 14.57 -15.87 -14.29
CA PRO A 345 15.41 -14.77 -13.80
C PRO A 345 16.03 -13.90 -14.90
N LYS A 346 16.22 -14.47 -16.11
CA LYS A 346 16.71 -13.74 -17.29
C LYS A 346 15.66 -12.80 -17.91
N ILE A 347 14.39 -13.03 -17.64
CA ILE A 347 13.25 -12.24 -18.14
C ILE A 347 12.82 -11.22 -17.09
N GLY A 348 12.64 -11.63 -15.84
CA GLY A 348 12.25 -10.70 -14.77
C GLY A 348 12.75 -11.14 -13.41
N TYR A 349 13.14 -10.17 -12.59
CA TYR A 349 13.68 -10.38 -11.25
C TYR A 349 13.51 -9.12 -10.40
N ILE A 350 13.68 -9.22 -9.10
CA ILE A 350 13.75 -8.07 -8.20
C ILE A 350 15.21 -7.68 -8.00
N ARG A 351 15.52 -6.41 -8.17
CA ARG A 351 16.78 -5.80 -7.79
C ARG A 351 16.62 -5.20 -6.39
N HIS A 352 17.33 -5.72 -5.39
CA HIS A 352 17.19 -5.38 -3.97
C HIS A 352 18.42 -4.62 -3.47
N TYR A 353 18.30 -3.32 -3.20
CA TYR A 353 19.36 -2.44 -2.72
C TYR A 353 19.63 -2.64 -1.23
N ARG A 354 20.52 -3.56 -0.89
CA ARG A 354 20.77 -3.95 0.49
C ARG A 354 21.95 -3.17 1.08
N THR A 355 21.70 -2.47 2.19
CA THR A 355 22.74 -1.73 2.90
C THR A 355 23.71 -2.65 3.64
N ILE A 356 24.97 -2.23 3.70
CA ILE A 356 26.03 -2.87 4.49
C ILE A 356 26.57 -1.95 5.60
N VAL A 357 25.93 -0.79 5.79
CA VAL A 357 26.26 0.13 6.89
C VAL A 357 25.97 -0.55 8.23
N ALA A 358 26.88 -0.42 9.20
CA ALA A 358 26.79 -1.09 10.50
C ALA A 358 25.43 -0.87 11.20
N ASN A 359 24.95 -1.87 11.95
CA ASN A 359 23.65 -1.96 12.65
C ASN A 359 22.41 -2.38 11.83
N THR A 360 22.57 -2.93 10.62
CA THR A 360 21.44 -3.55 9.90
C THR A 360 21.42 -5.07 10.00
N THR A 361 20.22 -5.67 10.05
CA THR A 361 20.02 -7.12 10.13
C THR A 361 20.68 -7.84 8.95
N ALA A 362 21.49 -8.87 9.25
CA ALA A 362 22.20 -9.70 8.28
C ALA A 362 23.22 -8.95 7.40
N SER A 363 24.05 -8.06 7.96
CA SER A 363 25.09 -7.31 7.23
C SER A 363 26.23 -8.18 6.65
N ASP A 364 26.33 -9.44 7.08
CA ASP A 364 27.27 -10.46 6.61
C ASP A 364 26.83 -11.16 5.31
N TRP A 365 25.67 -10.78 4.76
CA TRP A 365 25.14 -11.40 3.53
C TRP A 365 26.13 -11.37 2.36
N LEU A 366 26.99 -10.35 2.27
CA LEU A 366 27.99 -10.20 1.22
C LEU A 366 28.89 -11.44 1.07
N GLU A 367 29.28 -12.08 2.17
CA GLU A 367 30.20 -13.23 2.15
C GLU A 367 29.58 -14.48 1.50
N SER A 368 28.24 -14.50 1.40
CA SER A 368 27.48 -15.63 0.86
C SER A 368 27.29 -15.57 -0.67
N PHE A 369 27.71 -14.50 -1.35
CA PHE A 369 27.44 -14.31 -2.77
C PHE A 369 28.68 -13.98 -3.59
N LYS A 370 28.67 -14.44 -4.84
CA LYS A 370 29.55 -13.92 -5.87
C LYS A 370 28.97 -12.60 -6.37
N MET A 371 29.82 -11.59 -6.43
CA MET A 371 29.47 -10.24 -6.82
C MET A 371 30.03 -9.93 -8.20
N HIS A 372 29.26 -9.18 -8.99
CA HIS A 372 29.65 -8.69 -10.31
C HIS A 372 29.04 -7.31 -10.55
N ASP A 373 29.63 -6.54 -11.47
CA ASP A 373 29.06 -5.26 -11.87
C ASP A 373 27.92 -5.48 -12.87
N GLU A 374 26.71 -5.00 -12.54
CA GLU A 374 25.54 -5.10 -13.40
C GLU A 374 24.74 -3.79 -13.34
N PRO A 375 25.11 -2.78 -14.15
CA PRO A 375 24.34 -1.55 -14.26
C PRO A 375 23.00 -1.78 -14.97
N LEU A 376 22.07 -0.85 -14.76
CA LEU A 376 20.80 -0.85 -15.49
C LEU A 376 21.00 -0.63 -16.99
N ASP A 377 20.04 -1.09 -17.79
CA ASP A 377 19.96 -0.74 -19.21
C ASP A 377 20.00 0.78 -19.40
N LYS A 378 20.85 1.26 -20.30
CA LYS A 378 21.14 2.70 -20.43
C LYS A 378 19.89 3.53 -20.76
N GLU A 379 19.04 3.01 -21.64
CA GLU A 379 17.81 3.68 -22.03
C GLU A 379 16.81 3.75 -20.85
N PHE A 380 16.66 2.65 -20.12
CA PHE A 380 15.83 2.60 -18.92
C PHE A 380 16.36 3.54 -17.82
N ALA A 381 17.67 3.54 -17.58
CA ALA A 381 18.30 4.38 -16.56
C ALA A 381 18.14 5.88 -16.88
N GLU A 382 18.26 6.26 -18.15
CA GLU A 382 18.08 7.65 -18.57
C GLU A 382 16.62 8.11 -18.46
N ASP A 383 15.64 7.30 -18.88
CA ASP A 383 14.21 7.61 -18.69
C ASP A 383 13.87 7.72 -17.19
N LEU A 384 14.36 6.79 -16.37
CA LEU A 384 14.15 6.81 -14.92
C LEU A 384 14.75 8.08 -14.29
N LYS A 385 15.99 8.43 -14.63
CA LYS A 385 16.64 9.65 -14.14
C LYS A 385 15.79 10.88 -14.45
N ASN A 386 15.39 11.05 -15.70
CA ASN A 386 14.62 12.23 -16.12
C ASN A 386 13.26 12.33 -15.42
N ARG A 387 12.57 11.20 -15.21
CA ARG A 387 11.31 11.17 -14.46
C ARG A 387 11.48 11.50 -12.98
N VAL A 388 12.51 10.96 -12.34
CA VAL A 388 12.81 11.21 -10.93
C VAL A 388 13.15 12.68 -10.72
N LEU A 389 14.06 13.24 -11.52
CA LEU A 389 14.42 14.66 -11.42
C LEU A 389 13.21 15.58 -11.60
N LEU A 390 12.36 15.30 -12.59
CA LEU A 390 11.12 16.07 -12.81
C LEU A 390 10.14 15.92 -11.64
N ALA A 391 9.98 14.72 -11.07
CA ALA A 391 9.10 14.52 -9.93
C ALA A 391 9.62 15.27 -8.70
N VAL A 392 10.91 15.17 -8.39
CA VAL A 392 11.56 15.89 -7.27
C VAL A 392 11.40 17.40 -7.42
N ASP A 393 11.62 17.94 -8.62
CA ASP A 393 11.42 19.37 -8.92
C ASP A 393 9.96 19.80 -8.65
N ASN A 394 8.97 19.02 -9.11
CA ASN A 394 7.56 19.31 -8.85
C ASN A 394 7.13 19.17 -7.37
N ILE A 395 7.84 18.34 -6.60
CA ILE A 395 7.56 18.14 -5.17
C ILE A 395 8.14 19.28 -4.34
N TYR A 396 9.44 19.56 -4.51
CA TYR A 396 10.19 20.42 -3.60
C TYR A 396 10.55 21.79 -4.16
N ASN A 397 10.61 21.94 -5.49
CA ASN A 397 10.87 23.21 -6.15
C ASN A 397 9.58 23.85 -6.65
N GLN A 398 8.53 23.80 -5.82
CA GLN A 398 7.31 24.55 -6.08
C GLN A 398 7.67 26.03 -5.94
N LYS A 399 7.66 26.75 -7.07
CA LYS A 399 7.78 28.22 -7.04
C LYS A 399 6.80 28.75 -6.01
N GLU A 400 7.31 29.52 -5.05
CA GLU A 400 6.46 30.27 -4.14
C GLU A 400 5.44 31.03 -4.98
N MET A 401 4.15 30.81 -4.70
CA MET A 401 3.10 31.53 -5.40
C MET A 401 3.31 33.01 -5.15
N LYS A 402 3.48 33.78 -6.22
CA LYS A 402 3.48 35.24 -6.10
C LYS A 402 2.10 35.69 -5.67
N CYS A 403 2.03 36.51 -4.64
CA CYS A 403 0.73 37.03 -4.18
C CYS A 403 0.03 37.85 -5.28
N GLU A 404 0.80 38.43 -6.19
CA GLU A 404 0.37 39.16 -7.38
C GLU A 404 -0.34 38.28 -8.41
N ASP A 405 -0.04 36.98 -8.44
CA ASP A 405 -0.64 36.01 -9.37
C ASP A 405 -1.96 35.42 -8.82
N ALA A 406 -2.31 35.71 -7.57
CA ALA A 406 -3.54 35.27 -6.94
C ALA A 406 -4.67 36.30 -7.17
N ALA A 407 -5.82 35.85 -7.69
CA ALA A 407 -7.02 36.69 -7.74
C ALA A 407 -7.38 37.22 -6.34
N GLU A 408 -7.89 38.45 -6.20
CA GLU A 408 -8.20 39.09 -4.90
C GLU A 408 -9.05 38.21 -3.97
N THR A 409 -10.01 37.47 -4.53
CA THR A 409 -10.85 36.50 -3.79
C THR A 409 -10.05 35.30 -3.26
N LYS A 410 -9.01 34.89 -3.98
CA LYS A 410 -8.08 33.82 -3.57
C LYS A 410 -7.15 34.29 -2.47
N LEU A 411 -6.67 35.54 -2.51
CA LEU A 411 -5.84 36.15 -1.45
C LEU A 411 -6.53 36.19 -0.08
N GLN A 412 -7.85 36.44 -0.05
CA GLN A 412 -8.63 36.41 1.18
C GLN A 412 -8.79 34.97 1.72
N ASN A 413 -8.98 33.99 0.84
CA ASN A 413 -9.10 32.58 1.23
C ASN A 413 -7.76 31.97 1.68
N LEU A 414 -6.63 32.36 1.05
CA LEU A 414 -5.29 31.90 1.45
C LEU A 414 -4.97 32.26 2.90
N LYS A 415 -5.43 33.44 3.38
CA LYS A 415 -5.32 33.84 4.79
C LYS A 415 -6.16 32.97 5.74
N MET A 416 -7.27 32.42 5.28
CA MET A 416 -8.17 31.57 6.08
C MET A 416 -7.71 30.11 6.11
N ASP A 417 -7.18 29.61 4.99
CA ASP A 417 -6.78 28.20 4.82
C ASP A 417 -5.35 27.90 5.30
N GLY A 418 -4.55 28.93 5.62
CA GLY A 418 -3.20 28.78 6.17
C GLY A 418 -2.10 28.58 5.12
N ASP A 419 -2.41 28.82 3.85
CA ASP A 419 -1.44 28.85 2.76
C ASP A 419 -0.66 30.19 2.76
N SER A 420 0.63 30.14 2.38
CA SER A 420 1.47 31.34 2.27
C SER A 420 1.84 31.65 0.82
N CYS A 421 1.83 32.93 0.46
CA CYS A 421 2.34 33.46 -0.80
C CYS A 421 3.43 34.50 -0.51
N VAL A 422 4.27 34.78 -1.50
CA VAL A 422 5.40 35.70 -1.37
C VAL A 422 5.27 36.82 -2.40
N TRP A 423 5.25 38.07 -1.94
CA TRP A 423 5.25 39.24 -2.81
C TRP A 423 6.62 39.40 -3.48
N GLU A 424 6.69 40.08 -4.64
CA GLU A 424 7.95 40.31 -5.37
C GLU A 424 9.05 41.00 -4.55
N ASN A 425 8.66 41.75 -3.52
CA ASN A 425 9.58 42.38 -2.57
C ASN A 425 10.09 41.42 -1.47
N GLY A 426 9.78 40.13 -1.55
CA GLY A 426 10.18 39.09 -0.60
C GLY A 426 9.31 39.02 0.67
N THR A 427 8.26 39.83 0.78
CA THR A 427 7.36 39.82 1.95
C THR A 427 6.46 38.59 1.89
N ARG A 428 6.42 37.81 2.96
CA ARG A 428 5.49 36.67 3.07
C ARG A 428 4.19 37.09 3.72
N ILE A 429 3.07 36.56 3.24
CA ILE A 429 1.84 36.51 4.05
C ILE A 429 2.02 35.39 5.06
N ASN A 430 2.52 35.74 6.24
CA ASN A 430 2.41 34.88 7.41
C ASN A 430 1.08 35.14 8.10
N LYS A 431 0.56 34.10 8.75
CA LYS A 431 -0.60 34.16 9.64
C LYS A 431 -0.50 35.30 10.64
#